data_AF-A0A1L8RC44-F1
#
_entry.id   AF-A0A1L8RC44-F1
#
_cell.length_a   1.000
_cell.length_b   1.000
_cell.length_c   1.000
_cell.angle_alpha   90.00
_cell.angle_beta   90.00
_cell.angle_gamma   90.00
#
_symmetry.space_group_name_H-M   'P 1'
#
loop_
_entity.id
_entity.type
_entity.pdbx_description
1 polymer ?
#
loop_
_entity_poly.entity_id
_entity_poly.type
_entity_poly.pdbx_seq_one_letter_code
_entity_poly.pdbx_strand_id
1 'polypeptide(L)' 'MADKGRIQINGILAKSSSTVKVGDQVKIQFGNKVLEVEVTQLQESTKKEAAQDMYRILQETRVENSTN' A
#
# COMPACT_ATOMS: atom_id res chain seq x y z
N MET A 1 2.15 11.63 -17.14
CA MET A 1 0.71 11.49 -16.84
C MET A 1 0.57 10.50 -15.71
N ALA A 2 0.37 11.02 -14.50
CA ALA A 2 0.42 10.30 -13.22
C ALA A 2 -0.98 9.78 -12.85
N ASP A 3 -1.68 9.19 -13.81
CA ASP A 3 -3.14 9.00 -13.77
C ASP A 3 -3.54 7.52 -13.67
N LYS A 4 -2.70 6.68 -13.08
CA LYS A 4 -3.12 5.31 -12.78
C LYS A 4 -3.15 5.17 -11.27
N GLY A 5 -4.33 5.35 -10.69
CA GLY A 5 -4.64 4.99 -9.30
C GLY A 5 -4.31 3.51 -9.07
N ARG A 6 -3.04 3.24 -8.83
CA ARG A 6 -2.50 1.91 -8.53
C ARG A 6 -2.49 1.65 -7.03
N ILE A 7 -2.97 2.61 -6.25
CA ILE A 7 -3.07 2.55 -4.81
C ILE A 7 -4.56 2.52 -4.47
N GLN A 8 -4.96 1.51 -3.71
CA GLN A 8 -6.30 1.40 -3.15
C GLN A 8 -6.16 1.37 -1.64
N ILE A 9 -6.97 2.16 -0.94
CA ILE A 9 -7.04 2.15 0.52
C ILE A 9 -8.42 1.60 0.88
N ASN A 10 -8.47 0.50 1.63
CA ASN A 10 -9.72 -0.18 1.98
C ASN A 10 -10.61 -0.50 0.74
N GLY A 11 -9.99 -0.83 -0.39
CA GLY A 11 -10.67 -1.11 -1.66
C GLY A 11 -11.14 0.13 -2.43
N ILE A 12 -10.89 1.34 -1.92
CA ILE A 12 -11.22 2.60 -2.59
C ILE A 12 -9.98 3.13 -3.30
N LEU A 13 -10.12 3.51 -4.58
CA LEU A 13 -9.05 4.15 -5.36
C LEU A 13 -8.53 5.41 -4.66
N ALA A 14 -7.30 5.35 -4.18
CA ALA A 14 -6.66 6.43 -3.47
C ALA A 14 -5.96 7.38 -4.45
N LYS A 15 -6.07 8.68 -4.19
CA LYS A 15 -5.27 9.72 -4.85
C LYS A 15 -4.10 10.09 -3.95
N SER A 16 -3.11 10.80 -4.50
CA SER A 16 -1.96 11.29 -3.73
C SER A 16 -2.34 12.20 -2.54
N SER A 17 -3.57 12.73 -2.53
CA SER A 17 -4.13 13.53 -1.43
C SER A 17 -5.01 12.73 -0.46
N SER A 18 -5.08 11.41 -0.60
CA SER A 18 -5.88 10.56 0.28
C SER A 18 -5.23 10.47 1.66
N THR A 19 -5.99 10.84 2.70
CA THR A 19 -5.58 10.67 4.10
C THR A 19 -5.63 9.20 4.47
N VAL A 20 -4.51 8.66 4.96
CA VAL A 20 -4.42 7.31 5.55
C VAL A 20 -4.52 7.41 7.07
N LYS A 21 -5.10 6.40 7.72
CA LYS A 21 -5.18 6.28 9.18
C LYS A 21 -4.55 4.97 9.64
N VAL A 22 -4.25 4.88 10.93
CA VAL A 22 -3.86 3.62 11.55
C VAL A 22 -5.04 2.63 11.45
N GLY A 23 -4.77 1.43 10.99
CA GLY A 23 -5.73 0.38 10.64
C GLY A 23 -6.16 0.39 9.17
N ASP A 24 -5.73 1.37 8.36
CA ASP A 24 -6.04 1.34 6.92
C ASP A 24 -5.25 0.25 6.20
N GLN A 25 -5.94 -0.43 5.27
CA GLN A 25 -5.34 -1.42 4.39
C GLN A 25 -5.03 -0.79 3.05
N VAL A 26 -3.75 -0.71 2.71
CA VAL A 26 -3.24 -0.12 1.48
C VAL A 26 -2.81 -1.23 0.53
N LYS A 27 -3.54 -1.37 -0.57
CA LYS A 27 -3.19 -2.22 -1.70
C LYS A 27 -2.46 -1.39 -2.75
N ILE A 28 -1.24 -1.78 -3.07
CA ILE A 28 -0.35 -1.13 -4.03
C ILE A 28 -0.07 -2.10 -5.18
N GLN A 29 -0.50 -1.71 -6.38
CA GLN A 29 -0.26 -2.48 -7.60
C GLN A 29 1.01 -2.00 -8.32
N PHE A 30 2.07 -2.79 -8.18
CA PHE A 30 3.35 -2.65 -8.86
C PHE A 30 3.37 -3.44 -10.17
N GLY A 31 2.75 -2.88 -11.22
CA GLY A 31 2.72 -3.53 -12.54
C GLY A 31 2.04 -4.90 -12.49
N ASN A 32 2.84 -5.96 -12.57
CA ASN A 32 2.45 -7.37 -12.48
C ASN A 32 2.50 -7.92 -11.04
N LYS A 33 2.52 -7.05 -10.03
CA LYS A 33 2.57 -7.44 -8.62
C LYS A 33 1.60 -6.56 -7.83
N VAL A 34 0.97 -7.14 -6.84
CA VAL A 34 0.03 -6.50 -5.92
C VAL A 34 0.56 -6.74 -4.52
N LEU A 35 0.87 -5.66 -3.82
CA LEU A 35 1.32 -5.67 -2.45
C LEU A 35 0.22 -5.09 -1.57
N GLU A 36 -0.19 -5.80 -0.55
CA GLU A 36 -1.20 -5.38 0.42
C GLU A 36 -0.54 -5.20 1.77
N VAL A 37 -0.60 -3.98 2.31
CA VAL A 37 -0.01 -3.61 3.60
C VAL A 37 -1.06 -2.97 4.48
N GLU A 38 -0.98 -3.20 5.78
CA GLU A 38 -1.81 -2.56 6.80
C GLU A 38 -0.98 -1.51 7.54
N VAL A 39 -1.55 -0.33 7.74
CA VAL A 39 -0.91 0.72 8.53
C VAL A 39 -1.12 0.42 10.00
N THR A 40 -0.10 -0.06 10.69
CA THR A 40 -0.17 -0.35 12.14
C THR A 40 0.14 0.86 12.99
N GLN A 41 0.92 1.82 12.48
CA GLN A 41 1.24 3.05 13.20
C GLN A 41 1.64 4.17 12.25
N LEU A 42 1.18 5.40 12.54
CA LEU A 42 1.61 6.61 11.84
C LEU A 42 2.48 7.41 12.80
N GLN A 43 3.78 7.49 12.52
CA GLN A 43 4.72 8.23 13.35
C GLN A 43 5.44 9.28 12.51
N GLU A 44 5.32 10.56 12.90
CA GLU A 44 6.00 11.69 12.24
C GLU A 44 7.51 11.73 12.51
N SER A 45 8.00 10.86 13.40
CA SER A 45 9.40 10.85 13.87
C SER A 45 10.18 9.66 13.32
N THR A 46 10.98 9.93 12.29
CA THR A 46 11.89 8.99 11.62
C THR A 46 13.05 8.57 12.53
N LYS A 47 12.84 7.62 13.44
CA LYS A 47 13.93 6.71 13.85
C LYS A 47 13.80 5.46 12.99
N LYS A 48 14.87 5.10 12.28
CA LYS A 48 14.89 3.97 11.32
C LYS A 48 14.34 2.66 11.90
N GLU A 49 14.51 2.47 13.20
CA GLU A 49 14.05 1.29 13.93
C GLU A 49 12.52 1.23 14.10
N ALA A 50 11.84 2.37 14.16
CA ALA A 50 10.38 2.44 14.33
C ALA A 50 9.60 2.27 13.01
N ALA A 51 10.25 2.53 11.87
CA ALA A 51 9.57 2.49 10.58
C ALA A 51 9.07 1.12 10.17
N GLN A 52 9.68 0.07 10.70
CA GLN A 52 9.31 -1.31 10.43
C GLN A 52 8.05 -1.73 11.20
N ASP A 53 7.72 -1.05 12.29
CA ASP A 53 6.51 -1.28 13.08
C ASP A 53 5.33 -0.42 12.59
N MET A 54 5.58 0.56 11.73
CA MET A 54 4.55 1.47 11.21
C MET A 54 3.60 0.83 10.19
N TYR A 55 4.02 -0.26 9.55
CA TYR A 55 3.18 -0.99 8.61
C TYR A 55 3.49 -2.48 8.63
N ARG A 56 2.47 -3.28 8.37
CA ARG A 56 2.57 -4.73 8.26
C ARG A 56 2.23 -5.18 6.85
N ILE A 57 3.06 -6.02 6.26
CA ILE A 57 2.72 -6.64 4.97
C ILE A 57 1.69 -7.73 5.25
N LEU A 58 0.49 -7.57 4.69
CA LEU A 58 -0.58 -8.55 4.78
C LEU A 58 -0.43 -9.62 3.72
N GLN A 59 -0.24 -9.20 2.46
CA GLN A 59 -0.20 -10.12 1.34
C GLN A 59 0.64 -9.58 0.19
N GLU A 60 1.37 -10.48 -0.47
CA GLU A 60 2.10 -10.20 -1.69
C GLU A 60 1.62 -11.16 -2.78
N THR A 61 1.10 -10.64 -3.89
CA THR A 61 0.55 -11.44 -4.99
C THR A 61 1.17 -11.00 -6.30
N ARG A 62 1.80 -11.92 -7.02
CA ARG A 62 2.31 -11.67 -8.36
C ARG A 62 1.19 -11.95 -9.37
N VAL A 63 0.76 -10.91 -10.08
CA VAL A 63 -0.16 -10.99 -11.21
C VAL A 63 0.65 -11.37 -12.43
N GLU A 64 0.85 -12.67 -12.63
CA GLU A 64 1.46 -13.16 -13.86
C GLU A 64 0.41 -13.07 -14.97
N ASN A 65 0.60 -12.13 -15.90
CA ASN A 65 -0.18 -12.09 -17.14
C ASN A 65 0.30 -13.25 -18.03
N SER A 66 -0.13 -14.46 -17.69
CA SER A 66 0.02 -15.64 -18.54
C SER A 66 -1.03 -15.53 -19.64
N THR A 67 -0.72 -14.77 -20.69
CA THR A 67 -1.48 -14.78 -21.94
C THR A 67 -1.19 -16.10 -22.63
N ASN A 68 -2.19 -17.00 -22.59
CA ASN A 68 -2.25 -18.18 -23.46
C ASN A 68 -2.52 -17.78 -24.92
#